data_AF-A0A954EF39-F1
#
_entry.id   AF-A0A954EF39-F1
#
_cell.length_a   1.000
_cell.length_b   1.000
_cell.length_c   1.000
_cell.angle_alpha   90.00
_cell.angle_beta   90.00
_cell.angle_gamma   90.00
#
_symmetry.space_group_name_H-M   'P 1'
#
loop_
_entity.id
_entity.type
_entity.pdbx_description
1 polymer ?
#
loop_
_entity_poly.entity_id
_entity_poly.type
_entity_poly.pdbx_seq_one_letter_code
_entity_poly.pdbx_strand_id
1 'polypeptide(L)'
;MDFETYWRNLIHRVYVEQEELRGPEERLYRLSCIYGETMVDGVEAYFERRFDEYDSDIAALNESGFQHIAADFAEARNVMFGESPLMKDLIDPVVCSLLNEDKSVANEMEKIATIYSRLIDSLPDLLDCRDRIGLENQLFEL
;
A
#
# COMPACT_ATOMS: atom_id res chain seq x y z
N MET A 1 3.43 -25.54 3.97
CA MET A 1 3.81 -24.85 2.71
C MET A 1 4.47 -23.54 3.11
N ASP A 2 5.62 -23.18 2.56
CA ASP A 2 6.33 -21.94 2.90
C ASP A 2 5.60 -20.68 2.37
N PHE A 3 5.97 -19.51 2.92
CA PHE A 3 5.39 -18.22 2.54
C PHE A 3 5.57 -17.91 1.05
N GLU A 4 6.73 -18.16 0.45
CA GLU A 4 6.99 -17.80 -0.95
C GLU A 4 6.07 -18.58 -1.90
N THR A 5 5.89 -19.87 -1.64
CA THR A 5 5.01 -20.76 -2.40
C THR A 5 3.55 -20.34 -2.20
N TYR A 6 3.16 -20.06 -0.96
CA TYR A 6 1.81 -19.56 -0.65
C TYR A 6 1.53 -18.25 -1.37
N TRP A 7 2.44 -17.28 -1.25
CA TRP A 7 2.32 -15.96 -1.86
C TRP A 7 2.16 -16.05 -3.38
N ARG A 8 2.99 -16.86 -4.05
CA ARG A 8 2.88 -17.07 -5.50
C ARG A 8 1.52 -17.61 -5.91
N ASN A 9 0.98 -18.57 -5.16
CA ASN A 9 -0.35 -19.13 -5.41
C ASN A 9 -1.46 -18.10 -5.17
N LEU A 10 -1.34 -17.31 -4.10
CA LEU A 10 -2.29 -16.25 -3.78
C LEU A 10 -2.33 -15.18 -4.88
N ILE A 11 -1.17 -14.71 -5.33
CA ILE A 11 -1.06 -13.75 -6.44
C ILE A 11 -1.66 -14.32 -7.73
N HIS A 12 -1.42 -15.60 -8.04
CA HIS A 12 -2.05 -16.24 -9.19
C HIS A 12 -3.59 -16.22 -9.10
N ARG A 13 -4.14 -16.57 -7.94
CA ARG A 13 -5.58 -16.55 -7.69
C ARG A 13 -6.18 -15.15 -7.88
N VAL A 14 -5.52 -14.12 -7.35
CA VAL A 14 -5.98 -12.72 -7.49
C VAL A 14 -5.90 -12.24 -8.95
N TYR A 15 -4.75 -12.38 -9.61
CA TYR A 15 -4.53 -11.72 -10.91
C TYR A 15 -4.90 -12.56 -12.13
N VAL A 16 -4.79 -13.89 -12.04
CA VAL A 16 -5.09 -14.79 -13.15
C VAL A 16 -6.50 -15.36 -13.04
N GLU A 17 -6.88 -15.81 -11.85
CA GLU A 17 -8.19 -16.41 -11.62
C GLU A 17 -9.26 -15.38 -11.23
N GLN A 18 -8.85 -14.13 -10.98
CA GLN A 18 -9.73 -13.00 -10.61
C GLN A 18 -10.53 -13.30 -9.34
N GLU A 19 -9.92 -13.99 -8.38
CA GLU A 19 -10.55 -14.34 -7.12
C GLU A 19 -10.65 -13.13 -6.19
N GLU A 20 -11.84 -12.91 -5.64
CA GLU A 20 -12.08 -11.94 -4.57
C GLU A 20 -11.71 -12.58 -3.22
N LEU A 21 -10.55 -12.20 -2.69
CA LEU A 21 -10.09 -12.65 -1.37
C LEU A 21 -10.99 -12.10 -0.26
N ARG A 22 -11.10 -12.86 0.85
CA ARG A 22 -11.84 -12.42 2.04
C ARG A 22 -11.12 -12.83 3.32
N GLY A 23 -11.34 -12.06 4.39
CA GLY A 23 -10.89 -12.41 5.73
C GLY A 23 -9.36 -12.41 5.86
N PRO A 24 -8.74 -13.43 6.48
CA PRO A 24 -7.30 -13.44 6.71
C PRO A 24 -6.44 -13.34 5.45
N GLU A 25 -6.83 -14.00 4.35
CA GLU A 25 -6.07 -13.95 3.09
C GLU A 25 -6.09 -12.55 2.47
N GLU A 26 -7.23 -11.88 2.49
CA GLU A 26 -7.36 -10.50 2.00
C GLU A 26 -6.48 -9.56 2.82
N ARG A 27 -6.56 -9.64 4.15
CA ARG A 27 -5.76 -8.79 5.04
C ARG A 27 -4.27 -9.02 4.82
N LEU A 28 -3.85 -10.28 4.72
CA LEU A 28 -2.47 -10.64 4.41
C LEU A 28 -2.01 -10.07 3.08
N TYR A 29 -2.83 -10.19 2.04
CA TYR A 29 -2.58 -9.66 0.72
C TYR A 29 -2.40 -8.15 0.74
N ARG A 30 -3.36 -7.42 1.32
CA ARG A 30 -3.34 -5.94 1.39
C ARG A 30 -2.11 -5.42 2.13
N LEU A 31 -1.81 -5.96 3.31
CA LEU A 31 -0.61 -5.54 4.07
C LEU A 31 0.69 -5.78 3.28
N SER A 32 0.77 -6.91 2.57
CA SER A 32 1.93 -7.23 1.72
C SER A 32 2.06 -6.26 0.55
N CYS A 33 0.95 -5.89 -0.09
CA CYS A 33 0.93 -4.94 -1.19
C CYS A 33 1.26 -3.52 -0.73
N ILE A 34 0.68 -3.03 0.37
CA ILE A 34 1.00 -1.70 0.92
C ILE A 34 2.49 -1.59 1.21
N TYR A 35 3.06 -2.61 1.88
CA TYR A 35 4.49 -2.66 2.14
C TYR A 35 5.31 -2.67 0.84
N GLY A 36 5.00 -3.59 -0.07
CA GLY A 36 5.78 -3.83 -1.28
C GLY A 36 5.80 -2.62 -2.22
N GLU A 37 4.65 -2.02 -2.51
CA GLU A 37 4.59 -0.87 -3.41
C GLU A 37 5.29 0.36 -2.81
N THR A 38 5.11 0.57 -1.50
CA THR A 38 5.62 1.79 -0.85
C THR A 38 7.12 1.71 -0.56
N MET A 39 7.62 0.58 -0.04
CA MET A 39 9.05 0.45 0.32
C MET A 39 9.96 0.34 -0.90
N VAL A 40 9.47 -0.19 -2.02
CA VAL A 40 10.29 -0.41 -3.21
C VAL A 40 10.39 0.86 -4.05
N ASP A 41 9.25 1.50 -4.32
CA ASP A 41 9.16 2.58 -5.31
C ASP A 41 8.62 3.91 -4.75
N GLY A 42 8.33 3.98 -3.45
CA GLY A 42 7.84 5.18 -2.78
C GLY A 42 6.31 5.30 -2.75
N VAL A 43 5.84 6.37 -2.11
CA VAL A 43 4.41 6.61 -1.88
C VAL A 43 3.67 6.88 -3.19
N GLU A 44 4.33 7.53 -4.14
CA GLU A 44 3.81 7.86 -5.45
C GLU A 44 3.44 6.60 -6.25
N ALA A 45 4.33 5.60 -6.22
CA ALA A 45 4.13 4.33 -6.90
C ALA A 45 2.99 3.51 -6.29
N TYR A 46 2.80 3.58 -4.96
CA TYR A 46 1.63 3.01 -4.31
C TYR A 46 0.34 3.60 -4.89
N PHE A 47 0.23 4.92 -5.00
CA PHE A 47 -0.97 5.54 -5.58
C PHE A 47 -1.13 5.24 -7.07
N GLU A 48 -0.05 5.20 -7.85
CA GLU A 48 -0.11 4.83 -9.27
C GLU A 48 -0.71 3.43 -9.48
N ARG A 49 -0.34 2.46 -8.64
CA ARG A 49 -0.67 1.04 -8.84
C ARG A 49 -1.87 0.55 -8.05
N ARG A 50 -2.20 1.19 -6.93
CA ARG A 50 -3.22 0.71 -5.97
C ARG A 50 -4.32 1.70 -5.64
N PHE A 51 -4.50 2.77 -6.42
CA PHE A 51 -5.55 3.75 -6.11
C PHE A 51 -6.96 3.16 -6.05
N ASP A 52 -7.29 2.18 -6.90
CA ASP A 52 -8.59 1.50 -6.89
C ASP A 52 -8.81 0.71 -5.58
N GLU A 53 -7.73 0.32 -4.92
CA GLU A 53 -7.72 -0.45 -3.68
C GLU A 53 -7.55 0.42 -2.44
N TYR A 54 -7.37 1.74 -2.60
CA TYR A 54 -6.96 2.66 -1.54
C TYR A 54 -7.89 2.58 -0.31
N ASP A 55 -9.20 2.72 -0.48
CA ASP A 55 -10.14 2.74 0.65
C ASP A 55 -10.13 1.42 1.43
N SER A 56 -10.03 0.31 0.71
CA SER A 56 -9.96 -1.03 1.29
C SER A 56 -8.61 -1.28 1.98
N ASP A 57 -7.51 -0.77 1.43
CA ASP A 57 -6.17 -0.83 2.02
C ASP A 57 -6.12 0.00 3.33
N ILE A 58 -6.72 1.20 3.35
CA ILE A 58 -6.87 2.02 4.55
C ILE A 58 -7.75 1.33 5.60
N ALA A 59 -8.85 0.68 5.19
CA ALA A 59 -9.69 -0.09 6.11
C ALA A 59 -8.90 -1.24 6.75
N ALA A 60 -8.14 -2.00 5.95
CA ALA A 60 -7.31 -3.11 6.44
C ALA A 60 -6.22 -2.65 7.42
N LEU A 61 -5.59 -1.49 7.20
CA LEU A 61 -4.65 -0.89 8.15
C LEU A 61 -5.34 -0.56 9.47
N ASN A 62 -6.50 0.09 9.42
CA ASN A 62 -7.25 0.46 10.62
C ASN A 62 -7.71 -0.76 11.43
N GLU A 63 -8.22 -1.80 10.77
CA GLU A 63 -8.61 -3.06 11.39
C GLU A 63 -7.43 -3.81 12.03
N SER A 64 -6.24 -3.61 11.49
CA SER A 64 -5.00 -4.25 11.96
C SER A 64 -4.26 -3.44 13.04
N GLY A 65 -4.80 -2.28 13.45
CA GLY A 65 -4.19 -1.43 14.48
C GLY A 65 -3.10 -0.48 13.95
N PHE A 66 -3.03 -0.27 12.64
CA PHE A 66 -2.07 0.62 11.99
C PHE A 66 -2.70 1.97 11.61
N GLN A 67 -3.47 2.57 12.51
CA GLN A 67 -4.15 3.85 12.25
C GLN A 67 -3.16 4.98 11.95
N HIS A 68 -1.93 4.90 12.48
CA HIS A 68 -0.87 5.88 12.20
C HIS A 68 -0.38 5.78 10.75
N ILE A 69 -0.14 4.56 10.23
CA ILE A 69 0.21 4.34 8.83
C ILE A 69 -0.94 4.79 7.91
N ALA A 70 -2.18 4.46 8.28
CA ALA A 70 -3.37 4.93 7.54
C ALA A 70 -3.45 6.46 7.49
N ALA A 71 -3.12 7.15 8.59
CA ALA A 71 -3.09 8.61 8.64
C ALA A 71 -2.00 9.19 7.75
N ASP A 72 -0.81 8.60 7.71
CA ASP A 72 0.28 9.01 6.83
C ASP A 72 -0.10 8.86 5.34
N PHE A 73 -0.75 7.76 4.94
CA PHE A 73 -1.29 7.62 3.58
C PHE A 73 -2.39 8.63 3.27
N ALA A 74 -3.26 8.93 4.24
CA ALA A 74 -4.30 9.95 4.05
C ALA A 74 -3.70 11.36 3.89
N GLU A 75 -2.62 11.67 4.62
CA GLU A 75 -1.86 12.90 4.44
C GLU A 75 -1.20 12.95 3.05
N ALA A 76 -0.55 11.87 2.63
CA ALA A 76 0.07 11.79 1.30
C ALA A 76 -0.96 11.95 0.18
N ARG A 77 -2.12 11.29 0.28
CA ARG A 77 -3.25 11.46 -0.64
C ARG A 77 -3.64 12.93 -0.75
N ASN A 78 -3.77 13.62 0.38
CA ASN A 78 -4.17 15.01 0.42
C ASN A 78 -3.09 15.94 -0.17
N VAL A 79 -1.80 15.64 0.06
CA VAL A 79 -0.69 16.39 -0.55
C VAL A 79 -0.67 16.23 -2.07
N MET A 80 -0.86 15.01 -2.57
CA MET A 80 -0.77 14.71 -4.00
C MET A 80 -2.03 15.12 -4.78
N PHE A 81 -3.21 14.86 -4.23
CA PHE A 81 -4.48 14.93 -4.98
C PHE A 81 -5.52 15.87 -4.33
N GLY A 82 -5.27 16.36 -3.12
CA GLY A 82 -6.23 17.15 -2.35
C GLY A 82 -7.51 16.38 -2.05
N GLU A 83 -8.65 17.07 -2.15
CA GLU A 83 -9.99 16.49 -1.97
C GLU A 83 -10.51 15.75 -3.21
N SER A 84 -9.75 15.73 -4.30
CA SER A 84 -10.18 15.12 -5.56
C SER A 84 -10.41 13.62 -5.39
N PRO A 85 -11.38 13.02 -6.11
CA PRO A 85 -11.52 11.57 -6.14
C PRO A 85 -10.30 10.93 -6.81
N LEU A 86 -9.89 9.77 -6.30
CA LEU A 86 -8.81 8.99 -6.89
C LEU A 86 -9.33 8.31 -8.15
N MET A 87 -8.86 8.78 -9.30
CA MET A 87 -9.20 8.23 -10.61
C MET A 87 -7.93 8.27 -11.47
N LYS A 88 -7.78 7.27 -12.35
CA LYS A 88 -6.58 7.13 -13.19
C LYS A 88 -6.18 8.41 -13.93
N ASP A 89 -7.17 9.09 -14.55
CA ASP A 89 -6.95 10.31 -15.32
C ASP A 89 -6.34 11.47 -14.50
N LEU A 90 -6.49 11.45 -13.17
CA LEU A 90 -5.89 12.42 -12.26
C LEU A 90 -4.52 11.96 -11.75
N ILE A 91 -4.35 10.67 -11.55
CA ILE A 91 -3.17 10.11 -10.91
C ILE A 91 -1.95 10.17 -11.82
N ASP A 92 -2.09 9.71 -13.06
CA ASP A 92 -0.96 9.64 -14.00
C ASP A 92 -0.28 11.01 -14.17
N PRO A 93 -0.99 12.15 -14.40
CA PRO A 93 -0.34 13.45 -14.54
C PRO A 93 0.34 13.95 -13.26
N VAL A 94 -0.25 13.71 -12.09
CA VAL A 94 0.31 14.14 -10.80
C VAL A 94 1.58 13.37 -10.49
N VAL A 95 1.53 12.04 -10.58
CA VAL A 95 2.68 11.16 -10.35
C VAL A 95 3.80 11.48 -11.35
N CYS A 96 3.47 11.67 -12.64
CA CYS A 96 4.45 12.09 -13.64
C CYS A 96 5.10 13.43 -13.27
N SER A 97 4.36 14.40 -12.74
CA SER A 97 4.91 15.72 -12.37
C SER A 97 5.86 15.61 -11.17
N LEU A 98 5.53 14.76 -10.19
CA LEU A 98 6.35 14.48 -9.02
C LEU A 98 7.64 13.75 -9.40
N LEU A 99 7.56 12.71 -10.24
CA LEU A 99 8.72 11.92 -10.67
C LEU A 99 9.66 12.70 -11.61
N ASN A 100 9.15 13.65 -12.38
CA ASN A 100 9.96 14.51 -13.24
C ASN A 100 10.58 15.71 -12.49
N GLU A 101 10.38 15.81 -11.17
CA GLU A 101 10.89 16.87 -10.31
C GLU A 101 10.56 18.28 -10.85
N ASP A 102 9.33 18.49 -11.34
CA ASP A 102 8.94 19.82 -11.82
C ASP A 102 9.07 20.83 -10.67
N LYS A 103 9.64 22.01 -10.94
CA LYS A 103 9.80 23.07 -9.94
C LYS A 103 8.47 23.50 -9.35
N SER A 104 7.36 23.30 -10.06
CA SER A 104 6.02 23.61 -9.57
C SER A 104 5.56 22.70 -8.42
N VAL A 105 6.16 21.52 -8.24
CA VAL A 105 5.77 20.53 -7.22
C VAL A 105 6.80 20.35 -6.10
N ALA A 106 7.81 21.24 -6.03
CA ALA A 106 8.91 21.10 -5.08
C ALA A 106 8.45 21.05 -3.61
N ASN A 107 7.39 21.79 -3.26
CA ASN A 107 6.83 21.78 -1.90
C ASN A 107 6.10 20.46 -1.59
N GLU A 108 5.37 19.91 -2.56
CA GLU A 108 4.70 18.63 -2.47
C GLU A 108 5.73 17.50 -2.30
N MET A 109 6.80 17.51 -3.08
CA MET A 109 7.90 16.55 -2.97
C MET A 109 8.55 16.57 -1.58
N GLU A 110 8.82 17.74 -1.00
CA GLU A 110 9.40 17.86 0.35
C GLU A 110 8.47 17.26 1.42
N LYS A 111 7.16 17.50 1.29
CA LYS A 111 6.15 16.92 2.20
C LYS A 111 6.07 15.41 2.04
N ILE A 112 6.02 14.91 0.80
CA ILE A 112 5.97 13.47 0.52
C ILE A 112 7.23 12.77 1.03
N ALA A 113 8.42 13.36 0.85
CA ALA A 113 9.66 12.84 1.43
C ALA A 113 9.60 12.75 2.96
N THR A 114 9.01 13.75 3.61
CA THR A 114 8.82 13.75 5.08
C THR A 114 7.83 12.68 5.52
N ILE A 115 6.72 12.50 4.80
CA ILE A 115 5.73 11.45 5.07
C ILE A 115 6.35 10.07 4.85
N TYR A 116 7.05 9.89 3.73
CA TYR A 116 7.75 8.65 3.41
C TYR A 116 8.76 8.28 4.50
N SER A 117 9.52 9.25 5.02
CA SER A 117 10.45 9.00 6.13
C SER A 117 9.76 8.45 7.39
N ARG A 118 8.50 8.81 7.66
CA ARG A 118 7.75 8.22 8.79
C ARG A 118 7.22 6.83 8.46
N LEU A 119 6.77 6.65 7.21
CA LEU A 119 6.27 5.38 6.73
C LEU A 119 7.37 4.31 6.74
N ILE A 120 8.58 4.59 6.25
CA ILE A 120 9.67 3.59 6.20
C ILE A 120 10.04 3.02 7.57
N ASP A 121 9.89 3.82 8.63
CA ASP A 121 10.19 3.40 10.00
C ASP A 121 9.11 2.46 10.55
N SER A 122 7.87 2.58 10.05
CA SER A 122 6.69 1.87 10.57
C SER A 122 6.24 0.70 9.68
N LEU A 123 6.52 0.76 8.38
CA LEU A 123 6.12 -0.25 7.40
C LEU A 123 6.65 -1.66 7.71
N PRO A 124 7.85 -1.88 8.28
CA PRO A 124 8.30 -3.22 8.68
C PRO A 124 7.33 -3.94 9.62
N ASP A 125 6.61 -3.22 10.50
CA ASP A 125 5.63 -3.81 11.41
C ASP A 125 4.45 -4.46 10.66
N LEU A 126 4.18 -4.03 9.42
CA LEU A 126 3.19 -4.69 8.56
C LEU A 126 3.60 -6.11 8.21
N LEU A 127 4.90 -6.38 8.03
CA LEU A 127 5.41 -7.72 7.72
C LEU A 127 5.26 -8.65 8.92
N ASP A 128 5.59 -8.16 10.12
CA ASP A 128 5.40 -8.92 11.36
C ASP A 128 3.92 -9.27 11.57
N CYS A 129 3.01 -8.31 11.29
CA CYS A 129 1.57 -8.56 11.37
C CYS A 129 1.07 -9.53 10.28
N ARG A 130 1.55 -9.38 9.04
CA ARG A 130 1.29 -10.30 7.91
C ARG A 130 1.67 -11.73 8.29
N ASP A 131 2.87 -11.92 8.84
CA ASP A 131 3.38 -13.24 9.20
C ASP A 131 2.58 -13.84 10.34
N ARG A 132 2.27 -13.03 11.36
CA ARG A 132 1.39 -13.46 12.45
C ARG A 132 0.02 -13.90 11.94
N ILE A 133 -0.63 -13.13 11.05
CA ILE A 133 -1.92 -13.49 10.45
C ILE A 133 -1.81 -14.82 9.70
N GLY A 134 -0.76 -14.98 8.89
CA GLY A 134 -0.52 -16.19 8.10
C GLY A 134 -0.36 -17.44 8.97
N LEU A 135 0.45 -17.35 10.02
CA LEU A 135 0.72 -18.45 10.93
C LEU A 135 -0.50 -18.80 11.81
N GLU A 136 -1.19 -17.80 12.38
CA GLU A 136 -2.38 -18.01 13.22
C GLU A 136 -3.53 -18.68 12.44
N ASN A 137 -3.64 -18.40 11.15
CA ASN A 137 -4.69 -18.94 10.27
C ASN A 137 -4.24 -20.13 9.41
N GLN A 138 -3.03 -20.65 9.65
CA GLN A 138 -2.47 -21.82 8.94
C GLN A 138 -2.42 -21.63 7.42
N LEU A 139 -2.20 -20.40 6.95
CA LEU A 139 -2.07 -20.09 5.52
C LEU A 139 -0.73 -20.61 4.96
N PHE A 140 0.33 -20.54 5.77
CA PHE A 140 1.65 -21.09 5.51
C PHE A 140 2.35 -21.49 6.82
N GLU A 141 3.53 -22.09 6.69
CA GLU A 141 4.36 -22.59 7.77
C GLU A 141 5.75 -21.91 7.73
N LEU A 142 6.46 -21.94 8.86
CA LEU A 142 7.85 -21.47 9.01
C LEU A 142 8.86 -22.39 8.31
#